data_AF-A0A519LYM5-F1
#
_entry.id   AF-A0A519LYM5-F1
#
_cell.length_a   1.000
_cell.length_b   1.000
_cell.length_c   1.000
_cell.angle_alpha   90.00
_cell.angle_beta   90.00
_cell.angle_gamma   90.00
#
_symmetry.space_group_name_H-M   'P 1'
#
loop_
_entity.id
_entity.type
_entity.pdbx_description
1 polymer ?
#
loop_
_entity_poly.entity_id
_entity_poly.type
_entity_poly.pdbx_seq_one_letter_code
_entity_poly.pdbx_strand_id
1 'polypeptide(L)'
;MTLAKQTLENQLGKLSISLSVDILVNIHDNKEAYVNDISPNTKFIWADNEYAWFTVDKSNGGTDAYCEKLSERLSDWESYIEDTLDHTIVTPQLKQQIIDCEYEWYFRRSAGQSPMMSLAYGHLAAAVARLTEGYIYTYDGAWHDNIFPATAEQLLAVYFYPDKAKDVADYDWVTRCIEGFKSDLASR
;
A
#
# COMPACT_ATOMS: atom_id res chain seq x y z
N MET A 1 -6.87 -2.58 10.49
CA MET A 1 -7.30 -1.29 9.90
C MET A 1 -6.98 -0.07 10.76
N THR A 2 -7.04 -0.18 12.09
CA THR A 2 -6.70 0.92 13.02
C THR A 2 -5.36 1.60 12.74
N LEU A 3 -4.30 0.83 12.45
CA LEU A 3 -2.97 1.37 12.16
C LEU A 3 -2.94 2.20 10.86
N ALA A 4 -3.56 1.72 9.78
CA ALA A 4 -3.66 2.45 8.52
C ALA A 4 -4.42 3.77 8.73
N LYS A 5 -5.54 3.74 9.45
CA LYS A 5 -6.31 4.93 9.83
C LYS A 5 -5.44 5.95 10.58
N GLN A 6 -4.75 5.51 11.63
CA GLN A 6 -3.92 6.39 12.46
C GLN A 6 -2.80 7.07 11.65
N THR A 7 -2.12 6.31 10.79
CA THR A 7 -1.02 6.85 9.99
C THR A 7 -1.52 7.80 8.90
N LEU A 8 -2.66 7.49 8.27
CA LEU A 8 -3.33 8.34 7.28
C LEU A 8 -3.81 9.65 7.91
N GLU A 9 -4.53 9.61 9.04
CA GLU A 9 -5.00 10.81 9.74
C GLU A 9 -3.83 11.71 10.20
N ASN A 10 -2.71 11.11 10.64
CA ASN A 10 -1.50 11.85 10.96
C ASN A 10 -0.93 12.57 9.71
N GLN A 11 -0.86 11.90 8.56
CA GLN A 11 -0.41 12.53 7.32
C GLN A 11 -1.35 13.66 6.89
N LEU A 12 -2.67 13.44 6.95
CA LEU A 12 -3.67 14.47 6.68
C LEU A 12 -3.45 15.71 7.54
N GLY A 13 -3.20 15.52 8.84
CA GLY A 13 -2.87 16.60 9.76
C GLY A 13 -1.61 17.38 9.34
N LYS A 14 -0.55 16.68 8.91
CA LYS A 14 0.68 17.32 8.40
C LYS A 14 0.47 18.09 7.09
N LEU A 15 -0.53 17.70 6.30
CA LEU A 15 -0.93 18.41 5.06
C LEU A 15 -1.91 19.57 5.32
N SER A 16 -2.18 19.88 6.60
CA SER A 16 -3.16 20.86 7.07
C SER A 16 -4.59 20.52 6.63
N ILE A 17 -4.93 19.23 6.60
CA ILE A 17 -6.25 18.71 6.28
C ILE A 17 -6.86 18.10 7.54
N SER A 18 -7.83 18.79 8.14
CA SER A 18 -8.53 18.31 9.33
C SER A 18 -9.70 17.41 8.93
N LEU A 19 -9.42 16.13 8.72
CA LEU A 19 -10.43 15.14 8.36
C LEU A 19 -10.19 13.83 9.11
N SER A 20 -11.21 13.35 9.83
CA SER A 20 -11.21 11.97 10.33
C SER A 20 -11.76 11.04 9.27
N VAL A 21 -11.19 9.85 9.17
CA VAL A 21 -11.56 8.83 8.19
C VAL A 21 -11.75 7.47 8.83
N ASP A 22 -12.57 6.64 8.22
CA ASP A 22 -12.72 5.23 8.53
C ASP A 22 -12.27 4.39 7.34
N ILE A 23 -11.59 3.29 7.65
CA ILE A 23 -11.11 2.35 6.64
C ILE A 23 -11.86 1.04 6.85
N LEU A 24 -12.59 0.62 5.83
CA LEU A 24 -13.32 -0.64 5.81
C LEU A 24 -12.59 -1.64 4.92
N VAL A 25 -12.69 -2.91 5.29
CA VAL A 25 -12.14 -4.01 4.51
C VAL A 25 -13.13 -5.16 4.49
N ASN A 26 -13.32 -5.74 3.30
CA ASN A 26 -14.15 -6.90 3.07
C ASN A 26 -13.38 -7.93 2.23
N ILE A 27 -13.66 -9.22 2.43
CA ILE A 27 -13.18 -10.27 1.52
C ILE A 27 -14.25 -10.52 0.47
N HIS A 28 -13.86 -10.44 -0.79
CA HIS A 28 -14.68 -10.74 -1.95
C HIS A 28 -14.21 -12.03 -2.59
N ASP A 29 -15.13 -12.82 -3.12
CA ASP A 29 -14.81 -13.85 -4.10
C ASP A 29 -14.53 -13.20 -5.46
N ASN A 30 -13.54 -13.71 -6.20
CA ASN A 30 -13.15 -13.20 -7.53
C ASN A 30 -14.28 -13.24 -8.56
N LYS A 31 -15.33 -14.06 -8.36
CA LYS A 31 -16.53 -14.09 -9.22
C LYS A 31 -17.68 -13.28 -8.64
N GLU A 32 -17.43 -12.49 -7.60
CA GLU A 32 -18.41 -11.71 -6.85
C GLU A 32 -19.58 -12.58 -6.32
N ALA A 33 -19.31 -13.86 -6.05
CA ALA A 33 -20.33 -14.77 -5.54
C ALA A 33 -20.75 -14.44 -4.10
N TYR A 34 -19.83 -13.85 -3.32
CA TYR A 34 -20.08 -13.42 -1.95
C TYR A 34 -19.13 -12.29 -1.53
N VAL A 35 -19.53 -11.62 -0.44
CA VAL A 35 -18.74 -10.63 0.29
C VAL A 35 -18.82 -10.94 1.78
N ASN A 36 -17.67 -11.00 2.45
CA ASN A 36 -17.56 -11.25 3.88
C ASN A 36 -16.94 -10.05 4.61
N ASP A 37 -17.51 -9.66 5.74
CA ASP A 37 -16.86 -8.74 6.67
C ASP A 37 -15.69 -9.43 7.39
N ILE A 38 -14.60 -8.70 7.57
CA ILE A 38 -13.42 -9.23 8.26
C ILE A 38 -13.45 -8.82 9.73
N SER A 39 -13.33 -9.79 10.62
CA SER A 39 -13.12 -9.50 12.05
C SER A 39 -11.73 -8.91 12.28
N PRO A 40 -11.56 -7.91 13.18
CA PRO A 40 -10.25 -7.34 13.51
C PRO A 40 -9.20 -8.36 13.98
N ASN A 41 -9.61 -9.54 14.44
CA ASN A 41 -8.72 -10.61 14.93
C ASN A 41 -8.44 -11.69 13.88
N THR A 42 -8.98 -11.55 12.67
CA THR A 42 -8.74 -12.51 11.58
C THR A 42 -7.28 -12.38 11.14
N LYS A 43 -6.62 -13.51 10.89
CA LYS A 43 -5.32 -13.48 10.19
C LYS A 43 -5.50 -12.76 8.86
N PHE A 44 -4.52 -11.98 8.46
CA PHE A 44 -4.56 -11.22 7.21
C PHE A 44 -4.21 -12.13 6.02
N ILE A 45 -4.96 -13.22 5.85
CA ILE A 45 -4.77 -14.28 4.86
C ILE A 45 -6.17 -14.65 4.34
N TRP A 46 -6.33 -14.79 3.03
CA TRP A 46 -7.56 -15.21 2.36
C TRP A 46 -7.24 -16.22 1.24
N ALA A 47 -8.26 -16.87 0.68
CA ALA A 47 -8.08 -17.93 -0.31
C ALA A 47 -7.66 -17.37 -1.69
N ASP A 48 -7.08 -18.23 -2.53
CA ASP A 48 -6.60 -17.84 -3.88
C ASP A 48 -7.73 -17.31 -4.79
N ASN A 49 -8.98 -17.72 -4.53
CA ASN A 49 -10.15 -17.22 -5.23
C ASN A 49 -10.75 -15.95 -4.60
N GLU A 50 -10.07 -15.34 -3.65
CA GLU A 50 -10.54 -14.19 -2.89
C GLU A 50 -9.60 -12.98 -2.99
N TYR A 51 -10.15 -11.80 -2.75
CA TYR A 51 -9.39 -10.56 -2.60
C TYR A 51 -9.95 -9.71 -1.47
N ALA A 52 -9.08 -8.94 -0.82
CA ALA A 52 -9.49 -7.94 0.15
C ALA A 52 -9.80 -6.61 -0.55
N TRP A 53 -11.02 -6.09 -0.39
CA TRP A 53 -11.43 -4.79 -0.89
C TRP A 53 -11.36 -3.75 0.21
N PHE A 54 -10.46 -2.76 0.06
CA PHE A 54 -10.29 -1.66 1.00
C PHE A 54 -11.01 -0.42 0.50
N THR A 55 -11.79 0.20 1.38
CA THR A 55 -12.41 1.50 1.13
C THR A 55 -12.09 2.49 2.24
N VAL A 56 -12.07 3.77 1.90
CA VAL A 56 -11.96 4.87 2.85
C VAL A 56 -13.28 5.61 2.80
N ASP A 57 -13.89 5.83 3.96
CA ASP A 57 -15.10 6.63 4.03
C ASP A 57 -14.83 8.02 3.42
N LYS A 58 -15.85 8.65 2.82
CA LYS A 58 -15.71 9.94 2.12
C LYS A 58 -14.87 9.91 0.83
N SER A 59 -14.36 8.75 0.43
CA SER A 59 -13.73 8.49 -0.88
C SER A 59 -14.66 7.71 -1.80
N ASN A 60 -14.55 7.91 -3.11
CA ASN A 60 -15.20 7.05 -4.10
C ASN A 60 -14.27 5.89 -4.48
N GLY A 61 -14.84 4.69 -4.53
CA GLY A 61 -14.12 3.47 -4.90
C GLY A 61 -13.26 2.93 -3.77
N GLY A 62 -12.26 2.13 -4.15
CA GLY A 62 -11.40 1.42 -3.23
C GLY A 62 -10.18 0.85 -3.93
N THR A 63 -9.47 -0.02 -3.23
CA THR A 63 -8.32 -0.75 -3.76
C THR A 63 -8.42 -2.20 -3.34
N ASP A 64 -8.21 -3.11 -4.28
CA ASP A 64 -8.09 -4.53 -4.01
C ASP A 64 -6.66 -4.90 -3.58
N ALA A 65 -6.55 -5.89 -2.72
CA ALA A 65 -5.32 -6.57 -2.38
C ALA A 65 -5.53 -8.09 -2.45
N TYR A 66 -4.48 -8.79 -2.83
CA TYR A 66 -4.45 -10.23 -2.94
C TYR A 66 -3.39 -10.80 -2.01
N CYS A 67 -3.51 -12.08 -1.68
CA CYS A 67 -2.65 -12.79 -0.77
C CYS A 67 -2.24 -14.08 -1.48
N GLU A 68 -0.94 -14.26 -1.71
CA GLU A 68 -0.40 -15.44 -2.38
C GLU A 68 0.69 -16.05 -1.50
N LYS A 69 0.92 -17.36 -1.62
CA LYS A 69 2.05 -18.01 -0.95
C LYS A 69 3.34 -17.60 -1.65
N LEU A 70 4.30 -17.11 -0.88
CA LEU A 70 5.58 -16.68 -1.44
C LEU A 70 6.30 -17.83 -2.15
N SER A 71 6.16 -19.06 -1.64
CA SER A 71 6.75 -20.27 -2.21
C SER A 71 6.41 -20.50 -3.69
N GLU A 72 5.26 -20.01 -4.15
CA GLU A 72 4.80 -20.16 -5.55
C GLU A 72 5.41 -19.11 -6.49
N ARG A 73 6.07 -18.09 -5.90
CA ARG A 73 6.60 -16.89 -6.56
C ARG A 73 8.10 -16.71 -6.30
N LEU A 74 8.75 -17.67 -5.64
CA LEU A 74 10.16 -17.54 -5.23
C LEU A 74 11.11 -17.30 -6.41
N SER A 75 10.87 -17.92 -7.57
CA SER A 75 11.70 -17.69 -8.76
C SER A 75 11.60 -16.24 -9.28
N ASP A 76 10.41 -15.64 -9.19
CA ASP A 76 10.17 -14.27 -9.60
C ASP A 76 10.87 -13.31 -8.63
N TRP A 77 10.86 -13.65 -7.33
CA TRP A 77 11.57 -12.93 -6.29
C TRP A 77 13.08 -13.03 -6.39
N GLU A 78 13.62 -14.22 -6.66
CA GLU A 78 15.05 -14.41 -6.91
C GLU A 78 15.50 -13.55 -8.08
N SER A 79 14.75 -13.60 -9.19
CA SER A 79 15.01 -12.77 -10.38
C SER A 79 14.88 -11.28 -10.07
N TYR A 80 13.84 -10.84 -9.35
CA TYR A 80 13.66 -9.44 -8.96
C TYR A 80 14.81 -8.93 -8.07
N ILE A 81 15.24 -9.75 -7.10
CA ILE A 81 16.37 -9.41 -6.23
C ILE A 81 17.66 -9.28 -7.04
N GLU A 82 17.93 -10.23 -7.94
CA GLU A 82 19.13 -10.22 -8.80
C GLU A 82 19.10 -9.09 -9.85
N ASP A 83 17.96 -8.83 -10.48
CA ASP A 83 17.83 -7.87 -11.57
C ASP A 83 17.68 -6.42 -11.07
N THR A 84 17.08 -6.23 -9.89
CA THR A 84 16.67 -4.91 -9.40
C THR A 84 17.40 -4.47 -8.13
N LEU A 85 17.78 -5.42 -7.26
CA LEU A 85 18.21 -5.12 -5.89
C LEU A 85 19.71 -5.39 -5.62
N ASP A 86 20.42 -5.97 -6.57
CA ASP A 86 21.63 -6.75 -6.31
C ASP A 86 22.88 -5.93 -5.91
N HIS A 87 22.86 -4.60 -5.97
CA HIS A 87 24.12 -3.83 -5.88
C HIS A 87 24.21 -2.69 -4.84
N THR A 88 23.24 -2.42 -3.96
CA THR A 88 23.50 -1.44 -2.87
C THR A 88 22.65 -1.57 -1.60
N ILE A 89 21.41 -2.05 -1.65
CA ILE A 89 20.45 -1.89 -0.52
C ILE A 89 20.13 -3.23 0.17
N VAL A 90 20.14 -4.34 -0.57
CA VAL A 90 19.71 -5.63 -0.03
C VAL A 90 20.89 -6.44 0.48
N THR A 91 21.01 -6.51 1.81
CA THR A 91 21.99 -7.38 2.47
C THR A 91 21.57 -8.85 2.35
N PRO A 92 22.51 -9.81 2.45
CA PRO A 92 22.16 -11.24 2.50
C PRO A 92 21.16 -11.60 3.61
N GLN A 93 21.24 -10.89 4.74
CA GLN A 93 20.29 -11.06 5.85
C GLN A 93 18.88 -10.62 5.45
N LEU A 94 18.75 -9.45 4.80
CA LEU A 94 17.47 -8.96 4.31
C LEU A 94 16.86 -9.88 3.24
N LYS A 95 17.70 -10.37 2.32
CA LYS A 95 17.28 -11.38 1.32
C LYS A 95 16.69 -12.62 2.01
N GLN A 96 17.37 -13.15 3.02
CA GLN A 96 16.88 -14.30 3.77
C GLN A 96 15.57 -14.00 4.50
N GLN A 97 15.44 -12.83 5.14
CA GLN A 97 14.21 -12.43 5.83
C GLN A 97 13.01 -12.35 4.88
N ILE A 98 13.21 -11.88 3.64
CA ILE A 98 12.17 -11.85 2.61
C ILE A 98 11.79 -13.28 2.21
N ILE A 99 12.78 -14.14 1.92
CA ILE A 99 12.55 -15.54 1.51
C ILE A 99 11.85 -16.37 2.61
N ASP A 100 12.11 -16.05 3.89
CA ASP A 100 11.50 -16.72 5.03
C ASP A 100 10.03 -16.33 5.26
N CYS A 101 9.50 -15.33 4.54
CA CYS A 101 8.08 -14.96 4.60
C CYS A 101 7.20 -16.05 3.95
N GLU A 102 6.09 -16.39 4.60
CA GLU A 102 5.19 -17.44 4.07
C GLU A 102 4.27 -16.91 2.95
N TYR A 103 3.90 -15.63 3.02
CA TYR A 103 2.93 -15.00 2.11
C TYR A 103 3.47 -13.68 1.57
N GLU A 104 3.04 -13.35 0.36
CA GLU A 104 3.11 -12.00 -0.17
C GLU A 104 1.71 -11.39 -0.34
N TRP A 105 1.63 -10.07 -0.16
CA TRP A 105 0.44 -9.31 -0.47
C TRP A 105 0.77 -8.29 -1.55
N TYR A 106 0.00 -8.29 -2.63
CA TYR A 106 0.07 -7.22 -3.61
C TYR A 106 -1.23 -6.43 -3.61
N PHE A 107 -1.07 -5.12 -3.52
CA PHE A 107 -2.15 -4.17 -3.68
C PHE A 107 -2.20 -3.79 -5.15
N ARG A 108 -3.41 -3.69 -5.70
CA ARG A 108 -3.60 -3.27 -7.09
C ARG A 108 -4.14 -1.86 -7.13
N ARG A 109 -3.39 -0.97 -7.78
CA ARG A 109 -3.86 0.38 -8.07
C ARG A 109 -4.75 0.38 -9.30
N SER A 110 -6.00 0.82 -9.15
CA SER A 110 -6.92 0.97 -10.29
C SER A 110 -6.78 2.35 -10.95
N ALA A 111 -6.85 2.39 -12.28
CA ALA A 111 -6.87 3.65 -13.03
C ALA A 111 -8.09 4.50 -12.63
N GLY A 112 -7.88 5.80 -12.43
CA GLY A 112 -8.94 6.72 -12.02
C GLY A 112 -9.32 6.66 -10.54
N GLN A 113 -8.52 5.99 -9.69
CA GLN A 113 -8.70 6.08 -8.23
C GLN A 113 -8.69 7.53 -7.76
N SER A 114 -9.53 7.82 -6.76
CA SER A 114 -9.62 9.15 -6.17
C SER A 114 -8.29 9.59 -5.55
N PRO A 115 -8.07 10.91 -5.37
CA PRO A 115 -6.92 11.41 -4.62
C PRO A 115 -6.82 10.85 -3.20
N MET A 116 -7.95 10.69 -2.50
CA MET A 116 -7.99 10.10 -1.16
C MET A 116 -7.55 8.63 -1.18
N MET A 117 -7.99 7.83 -2.16
CA MET A 117 -7.51 6.46 -2.26
C MET A 117 -6.03 6.38 -2.62
N SER A 118 -5.56 7.28 -3.49
CA SER A 118 -4.13 7.37 -3.80
C SER A 118 -3.32 7.69 -2.55
N LEU A 119 -3.82 8.54 -1.64
CA LEU A 119 -3.17 8.80 -0.35
C LEU A 119 -3.26 7.60 0.60
N ALA A 120 -4.41 6.95 0.72
CA ALA A 120 -4.59 5.83 1.63
C ALA A 120 -3.80 4.57 1.22
N TYR A 121 -3.52 4.40 -0.07
CA TYR A 121 -2.87 3.22 -0.63
C TYR A 121 -1.53 2.87 0.04
N GLY A 122 -0.61 3.83 0.20
CA GLY A 122 0.67 3.60 0.88
C GLY A 122 0.50 3.32 2.37
N HIS A 123 -0.49 3.92 3.02
CA HIS A 123 -0.81 3.65 4.44
C HIS A 123 -1.36 2.25 4.66
N LEU A 124 -2.15 1.72 3.71
CA LEU A 124 -2.63 0.34 3.74
C LEU A 124 -1.46 -0.63 3.63
N ALA A 125 -0.61 -0.46 2.63
CA ALA A 125 0.59 -1.29 2.44
C ALA A 125 1.53 -1.23 3.66
N ALA A 126 1.80 -0.02 4.19
CA ALA A 126 2.61 0.15 5.40
C ALA A 126 2.00 -0.55 6.62
N ALA A 127 0.67 -0.51 6.77
CA ALA A 127 0.01 -1.19 7.87
C ALA A 127 0.15 -2.71 7.77
N VAL A 128 0.02 -3.29 6.57
CA VAL A 128 0.24 -4.74 6.37
C VAL A 128 1.67 -5.09 6.70
N ALA A 129 2.65 -4.43 6.09
CA ALA A 129 4.07 -4.69 6.34
C ALA A 129 4.44 -4.60 7.82
N ARG A 130 3.90 -3.60 8.55
CA ARG A 130 4.16 -3.48 9.99
C ARG A 130 3.51 -4.59 10.82
N LEU A 131 2.30 -5.01 10.46
CA LEU A 131 1.58 -6.07 11.18
C LEU A 131 2.16 -7.45 10.92
N THR A 132 2.81 -7.65 9.78
CA THR A 132 3.43 -8.92 9.37
C THR A 132 4.94 -8.94 9.54
N GLU A 133 5.53 -7.85 10.08
CA GLU A 133 6.99 -7.64 10.13
C GLU A 133 7.67 -7.82 8.76
N GLY A 134 6.94 -7.54 7.68
CA GLY A 134 7.36 -7.74 6.30
C GLY A 134 7.99 -6.50 5.67
N TYR A 135 8.37 -6.67 4.41
CA TYR A 135 8.96 -5.63 3.57
C TYR A 135 8.03 -5.28 2.42
N ILE A 136 8.14 -4.05 1.95
CA ILE A 136 7.36 -3.53 0.82
C ILE A 136 8.30 -3.40 -0.38
N TYR A 137 7.81 -3.77 -1.55
CA TYR A 137 8.53 -3.67 -2.81
C TYR A 137 7.58 -3.27 -3.94
N THR A 138 8.12 -2.91 -5.09
CA THR A 138 7.37 -2.56 -6.31
C THR A 138 8.13 -3.09 -7.51
N TYR A 139 7.43 -3.82 -8.38
CA TYR A 139 8.01 -4.40 -9.60
C TYR A 139 7.56 -3.67 -10.87
N ASP A 140 6.43 -2.97 -10.79
CA ASP A 140 5.76 -2.31 -11.91
C ASP A 140 6.15 -0.84 -12.05
N GLY A 141 7.03 -0.35 -11.17
CA GLY A 141 7.40 1.06 -11.09
C GLY A 141 6.24 1.96 -10.67
N ALA A 142 5.12 1.41 -10.16
CA ALA A 142 4.00 2.24 -9.71
C ALA A 142 4.43 3.22 -8.61
N TRP A 143 5.43 2.82 -7.83
CA TRP A 143 6.12 3.68 -6.87
C TRP A 143 7.58 3.82 -7.31
N HIS A 144 8.01 5.04 -7.64
CA HIS A 144 9.33 5.27 -8.21
C HIS A 144 10.44 5.49 -7.17
N ASP A 145 10.37 4.83 -6.02
CA ASP A 145 11.33 5.13 -4.95
C ASP A 145 12.56 4.21 -4.93
N ASN A 146 13.72 4.82 -4.74
CA ASN A 146 14.99 4.16 -4.46
C ASN A 146 15.09 3.63 -3.02
N ILE A 147 14.00 3.67 -2.25
CA ILE A 147 13.95 3.18 -0.87
C ILE A 147 13.53 1.71 -0.77
N PHE A 148 13.07 1.09 -1.86
CA PHE A 148 12.64 -0.30 -1.86
C PHE A 148 13.80 -1.28 -1.98
N PRO A 149 13.74 -2.46 -1.31
CA PRO A 149 12.68 -2.87 -0.39
C PRO A 149 12.69 -2.03 0.91
N ALA A 150 11.50 -1.67 1.38
CA ALA A 150 11.32 -0.71 2.47
C ALA A 150 10.52 -1.32 3.62
N THR A 151 10.86 -0.95 4.85
CA THR A 151 9.95 -1.14 5.98
C THR A 151 8.77 -0.17 5.91
N ALA A 152 7.73 -0.41 6.72
CA ALA A 152 6.61 0.50 6.87
C ALA A 152 7.07 1.93 7.23
N GLU A 153 8.03 2.09 8.14
CA GLU A 153 8.56 3.38 8.57
C GLU A 153 9.29 4.10 7.43
N GLN A 154 10.09 3.38 6.65
CA GLN A 154 10.82 3.95 5.52
C GLN A 154 9.85 4.47 4.46
N LEU A 155 8.81 3.70 4.12
CA LEU A 155 7.77 4.14 3.21
C LEU A 155 7.05 5.38 3.74
N LEU A 156 6.55 5.34 4.98
CA LEU A 156 5.76 6.43 5.57
C LEU A 156 6.56 7.73 5.77
N ALA A 157 7.89 7.68 5.73
CA ALA A 157 8.75 8.85 5.81
C ALA A 157 8.80 9.66 4.50
N VAL A 158 8.51 9.04 3.36
CA VAL A 158 8.61 9.65 2.03
C VAL A 158 7.29 9.70 1.27
N TYR A 159 6.40 8.74 1.54
CA TYR A 159 5.15 8.57 0.81
C TYR A 159 4.27 9.81 0.88
N PHE A 160 3.86 10.34 -0.28
CA PHE A 160 2.94 11.48 -0.40
C PHE A 160 3.41 12.81 0.23
N TYR A 161 4.73 13.01 0.33
CA TYR A 161 5.33 14.30 0.66
C TYR A 161 5.99 14.90 -0.60
N PRO A 162 5.48 16.03 -1.14
CA PRO A 162 6.06 16.63 -2.34
C PRO A 162 7.56 16.94 -2.22
N ASP A 163 8.02 17.37 -1.05
CA ASP A 163 9.44 17.67 -0.79
C ASP A 163 10.34 16.43 -0.70
N LYS A 164 9.75 15.23 -0.73
CA LYS A 164 10.42 13.93 -0.77
C LYS A 164 10.32 13.25 -2.13
N ALA A 165 9.62 13.86 -3.09
CA ALA A 165 9.51 13.32 -4.43
C ALA A 165 10.89 13.16 -5.08
N LYS A 166 11.08 12.05 -5.79
CA LYS A 166 12.33 11.74 -6.47
C LYS A 166 12.61 12.67 -7.65
N ASP A 167 11.57 12.99 -8.41
CA ASP A 167 11.65 13.83 -9.60
C ASP A 167 10.43 14.75 -9.75
N VAL A 168 10.45 15.54 -10.82
CA VAL A 168 9.40 16.52 -11.12
C VAL A 168 8.06 15.84 -11.39
N ALA A 169 8.04 14.67 -12.03
CA ALA A 169 6.80 13.98 -12.36
C ALA A 169 6.11 13.47 -11.08
N ASP A 170 6.88 12.91 -10.15
CA ASP A 170 6.38 12.49 -8.85
C ASP A 170 5.90 13.68 -8.02
N TYR A 171 6.67 14.78 -7.99
CA TYR A 171 6.29 16.02 -7.32
C TYR A 171 4.94 16.54 -7.85
N ASP A 172 4.80 16.63 -9.16
CA ASP A 172 3.60 17.13 -9.82
C ASP A 172 2.40 16.22 -9.58
N TRP A 173 2.61 14.90 -9.58
CA TRP A 173 1.54 13.94 -9.31
C TRP A 173 1.05 14.03 -7.86
N VAL A 174 1.96 14.00 -6.88
CA VAL A 174 1.62 14.11 -5.45
C VAL A 174 0.93 15.45 -5.18
N THR A 175 1.47 16.55 -5.69
CA THR A 175 0.90 17.89 -5.52
C THR A 175 -0.52 17.96 -6.08
N ARG A 176 -0.73 17.47 -7.31
CA ARG A 176 -2.05 17.45 -7.95
C ARG A 176 -3.05 16.61 -7.16
N CYS A 177 -2.64 15.49 -6.57
CA CYS A 177 -3.53 14.72 -5.72
C CYS A 177 -3.89 15.47 -4.43
N ILE A 178 -2.92 16.11 -3.76
CA ILE A 178 -3.18 16.89 -2.54
C ILE A 178 -4.12 18.07 -2.85
N GLU A 179 -3.86 18.81 -3.92
CA GLU A 179 -4.69 19.95 -4.35
C GLU A 179 -6.09 19.51 -4.79
N GLY A 180 -6.18 18.45 -5.59
CA GLY A 180 -7.45 17.86 -6.01
C GLY A 180 -8.28 17.44 -4.80
N PHE A 181 -7.65 16.79 -3.82
CA PHE A 181 -8.33 16.42 -2.59
C PHE A 181 -8.82 17.63 -1.77
N LYS A 182 -8.01 18.68 -1.64
CA LYS A 182 -8.43 19.93 -0.98
C LYS A 182 -9.61 20.60 -1.69
N SER A 183 -9.62 20.59 -3.02
CA SER A 183 -10.74 21.10 -3.82
C SER A 183 -12.02 20.27 -3.64
N ASP A 184 -11.89 18.94 -3.59
CA ASP A 184 -13.01 18.03 -3.34
C ASP A 184 -13.62 18.26 -1.95
N LEU A 185 -12.80 18.60 -0.94
CA LEU A 185 -13.28 18.93 0.40
C LEU A 185 -13.95 20.30 0.46
N ALA A 186 -13.42 21.30 -0.25
CA ALA A 186 -13.98 22.66 -0.24
C ALA A 186 -15.32 22.78 -1.01
N SER A 187 -15.63 21.80 -1.87
CA SER A 187 -16.85 21.75 -2.67
C SER A 187 -18.00 20.96 -2.02
N ARG A 188 -17.78 20.42 -0.82
CA ARG A 188 -18.77 19.71 0.00
C ARG A 188 -19.32 20.62 1.10
#